data_AF-A0A0C9V9D4-F1
#
_entry.id   AF-A0A0C9V9D4-F1
#
_cell.length_a   1.000
_cell.length_b   1.000
_cell.length_c   1.000
_cell.angle_alpha   90.00
_cell.angle_beta   90.00
_cell.angle_gamma   90.00
#
_symmetry.space_group_name_H-M   'P 1'
#
loop_
_entity.id
_entity.type
_entity.pdbx_description
1 polymer ?
#
loop_
_entity_poly.entity_id
_entity_poly.type
_entity_poly.pdbx_seq_one_letter_code
_entity_poly.pdbx_strand_id
1 'polypeptide(L)'
;MTRVDAYLGNQTVFDETLFQQIYSLSNNPKLVFTSPRILSAYSEAVFPTFSVNGRLNNRQLTIDAARSFFDPQMMPNDFYGQPAPVNFSTIEPLVKEIFNKHPFTPGVNKGTNNFVLMPNTPALGDFCGIYEDIVARIIPIQYPNPTDALRTAINTNQDFLFEAVMLNITVLRSSLMAWIKRT
;
A
#
# COMPACT_ATOMS: atom_id res chain seq x y z
N MET A 1 6.49 8.37 27.32
CA MET A 1 6.91 8.11 25.95
C MET A 1 5.86 7.20 25.33
N THR A 2 4.88 7.79 24.66
CA THR A 2 3.78 7.03 24.07
C THR A 2 4.24 6.47 22.72
N ARG A 3 3.61 5.39 22.28
CA ARG A 3 3.91 4.66 21.03
C ARG A 3 4.10 5.58 19.82
N VAL A 4 3.49 6.78 19.83
CA VAL A 4 3.54 7.85 18.83
C VAL A 4 4.91 8.55 18.70
N ASP A 5 5.74 8.53 19.75
CA ASP A 5 6.98 9.29 19.81
C ASP A 5 8.11 8.72 18.92
N ALA A 6 7.94 7.50 18.40
CA ALA A 6 8.95 6.83 17.56
C ALA A 6 8.74 7.04 16.05
N TYR A 7 7.61 7.59 15.60
CA TYR A 7 7.21 7.33 14.22
C TYR A 7 7.97 8.14 13.15
N LEU A 8 8.40 9.39 13.34
CA LEU A 8 8.48 10.27 12.13
C LEU A 8 9.78 11.08 11.92
N GLY A 9 10.64 11.20 12.95
CA GLY A 9 11.85 12.04 12.85
C GLY A 9 13.05 11.42 12.11
N ASN A 10 13.08 10.10 11.93
CA ASN A 10 14.16 9.37 11.26
C ASN A 10 13.60 8.12 10.58
N GLN A 11 13.87 7.98 9.27
CA GLN A 11 13.44 6.84 8.45
C GLN A 11 13.86 5.50 9.06
N THR A 12 15.05 5.43 9.67
CA THR A 12 15.55 4.23 10.34
C THR A 12 14.68 3.79 11.53
N VAL A 13 14.11 4.75 12.27
CA VAL A 13 13.25 4.48 13.43
C VAL A 13 11.85 4.07 12.98
N PHE A 14 11.38 4.66 11.89
CA PHE A 14 10.10 4.35 11.29
C PHE A 14 10.03 2.91 10.75
N ASP A 15 11.07 2.45 10.04
CA ASP A 15 11.13 1.07 9.51
C ASP A 15 11.02 0.02 10.62
N GLU A 16 11.73 0.27 11.72
CA GLU A 16 11.75 -0.62 12.89
C GLU A 16 10.34 -0.65 13.52
N THR A 17 9.66 0.50 13.65
CA THR A 17 8.29 0.52 14.18
C THR A 17 7.26 -0.20 13.29
N LEU A 18 7.35 -0.12 11.97
CA LEU A 18 6.47 -0.87 11.07
C LEU A 18 6.69 -2.38 11.27
N PHE A 19 7.95 -2.82 11.33
CA PHE A 19 8.28 -4.22 11.59
C PHE A 19 7.77 -4.68 12.96
N GLN A 20 7.98 -3.88 14.01
CA GLN A 20 7.47 -4.17 15.35
C GLN A 20 5.94 -4.17 15.40
N GLN A 21 5.25 -3.37 14.59
CA GLN A 21 3.80 -3.43 14.46
C GLN A 21 3.34 -4.72 13.79
N ILE A 22 3.93 -5.10 12.65
CA ILE A 22 3.62 -6.35 11.96
C ILE A 22 3.90 -7.55 12.88
N TYR A 23 5.03 -7.53 13.58
CA TYR A 23 5.37 -8.52 14.59
C TYR A 23 4.36 -8.51 15.75
N SER A 24 3.96 -7.35 16.28
CA SER A 24 2.95 -7.28 17.34
C SER A 24 1.57 -7.81 16.89
N LEU A 25 1.25 -7.63 15.60
CA LEU A 25 0.06 -8.17 14.96
C LEU A 25 0.15 -9.68 14.72
N SER A 26 1.31 -10.32 14.84
CA SER A 26 1.41 -11.79 14.81
C SER A 26 0.64 -12.43 15.98
N ASN A 27 0.38 -11.69 17.05
CA ASN A 27 -0.49 -12.11 18.15
C ASN A 27 -1.98 -11.98 17.82
N ASN A 28 -2.36 -11.24 16.76
CA ASN A 28 -3.74 -11.15 16.30
C ASN A 28 -4.12 -12.47 15.60
N PRO A 29 -5.04 -13.28 16.15
CA PRO A 29 -5.38 -14.59 15.59
C PRO A 29 -6.01 -14.54 14.19
N LYS A 30 -6.39 -13.34 13.72
CA LYS A 30 -7.04 -13.08 12.43
C LYS A 30 -6.21 -12.19 11.50
N LEU A 31 -4.90 -12.04 11.74
CA LEU A 31 -4.04 -11.27 10.84
C LEU A 31 -4.13 -11.84 9.41
N VAL A 32 -4.40 -10.95 8.44
CA VAL A 32 -4.29 -11.23 7.02
C VAL A 32 -3.34 -10.19 6.43
N PHE A 33 -2.14 -10.63 6.06
CA PHE A 33 -1.12 -9.77 5.48
C PHE A 33 -0.69 -10.34 4.13
N THR A 34 -1.61 -10.28 3.18
CA THR A 34 -1.48 -10.78 1.80
C THR A 34 -1.70 -9.65 0.79
N SER A 35 -1.62 -9.93 -0.50
CA SER A 35 -2.08 -9.01 -1.55
C SER A 35 -3.58 -8.69 -1.39
N PRO A 36 -4.00 -7.42 -1.60
CA PRO A 36 -3.17 -6.25 -1.94
C PRO A 36 -2.60 -5.51 -0.70
N ARG A 37 -2.89 -5.97 0.52
CA ARG A 37 -2.51 -5.29 1.77
C ARG A 37 -1.01 -5.12 1.92
N ILE A 38 -0.20 -6.08 1.48
CA ILE A 38 1.26 -5.93 1.53
C ILE A 38 1.73 -4.68 0.76
N LEU A 39 1.16 -4.42 -0.42
CA LEU A 39 1.49 -3.23 -1.20
C LEU A 39 1.08 -1.94 -0.50
N SER A 40 -0.17 -1.87 -0.04
CA SER A 40 -0.64 -0.66 0.63
C SER A 40 0.06 -0.42 1.97
N ALA A 41 0.32 -1.44 2.77
CA ALA A 41 1.00 -1.29 4.07
C ALA A 41 2.41 -0.70 3.94
N TYR A 42 3.23 -1.19 2.99
CA TYR A 42 4.56 -0.64 2.77
C TYR A 42 4.52 0.74 2.11
N SER A 43 3.57 0.98 1.18
CA SER A 43 3.41 2.29 0.54
C SER A 43 2.93 3.37 1.50
N GLU A 44 1.90 3.07 2.30
CA GLU A 44 1.37 3.93 3.37
C GLU A 44 2.44 4.29 4.39
N ALA A 45 3.43 3.43 4.57
CA ALA A 45 4.53 3.70 5.46
C ALA A 45 5.39 4.90 4.98
N VAL A 46 5.52 5.09 3.67
CA VAL A 46 6.25 6.22 3.08
C VAL A 46 5.42 7.50 3.06
N PHE A 47 4.08 7.41 3.05
CA PHE A 47 3.19 8.56 2.84
C PHE A 47 3.34 9.72 3.83
N PRO A 48 3.69 9.52 5.12
CA PRO A 48 3.99 10.63 6.03
C PRO A 48 5.10 11.56 5.53
N THR A 49 6.02 11.09 4.68
CA THR A 49 7.02 11.97 4.08
C THR A 49 6.41 13.09 3.22
N PHE A 50 5.17 12.92 2.74
CA PHE A 50 4.44 13.95 1.97
C PHE A 50 3.81 15.02 2.87
N SER A 51 3.69 14.75 4.16
CA SER A 51 3.27 15.70 5.19
C SER A 51 4.40 16.63 5.65
N VAL A 52 5.62 16.47 5.11
CA VAL A 52 6.72 17.42 5.32
C VAL A 52 6.45 18.69 4.52
N ASN A 53 6.64 19.86 5.13
CA ASN A 53 6.48 21.14 4.44
C ASN A 53 7.37 21.18 3.19
N GLY A 54 6.79 21.42 2.02
CA GLY A 54 7.47 21.37 0.74
C GLY A 54 8.66 22.33 0.60
N ARG A 55 8.73 23.37 1.44
CA ARG A 55 9.89 24.28 1.51
C ARG A 55 11.14 23.65 2.12
N LEU A 56 10.99 22.64 2.99
CA LEU A 56 12.11 22.02 3.70
C LEU A 56 12.81 20.95 2.87
N ASN A 57 12.07 20.27 1.98
CA ASN A 57 12.55 19.24 1.05
C ASN A 57 13.53 18.20 1.63
N ASN A 58 13.45 17.95 2.94
CA ASN A 58 14.35 17.06 3.68
C ASN A 58 13.72 15.70 4.01
N ARG A 59 12.43 15.52 3.71
CA ARG A 59 11.62 14.31 3.98
C ARG A 59 11.61 13.88 5.45
N GLN A 60 11.92 14.78 6.38
CA GLN A 60 11.92 14.52 7.81
C GLN A 60 10.66 15.13 8.44
N LEU A 61 9.73 14.28 8.86
CA LEU A 61 8.49 14.71 9.47
C LEU A 61 8.66 14.80 10.99
N THR A 62 8.50 15.98 11.58
CA THR A 62 8.53 16.10 13.04
C THR A 62 7.29 15.44 13.65
N ILE A 63 7.40 14.96 14.89
CA ILE A 63 6.26 14.38 15.62
C ILE A 63 5.12 15.39 15.78
N ASP A 64 5.44 16.67 15.98
CA ASP A 64 4.42 17.71 16.10
C ASP A 64 3.67 17.94 14.79
N ALA A 65 4.39 18.00 13.66
CA ALA A 65 3.76 18.09 12.35
C ALA A 65 2.90 16.86 12.06
N ALA A 66 3.39 15.68 12.41
CA ALA A 66 2.63 14.44 12.29
C ALA A 66 1.35 14.43 13.13
N ARG A 67 1.42 14.82 14.40
CA ARG A 67 0.24 14.90 15.28
C ARG A 67 -0.79 15.86 14.72
N SER A 68 -0.36 16.99 14.15
CA SER A 68 -1.27 17.89 13.43
C SER A 68 -2.00 17.18 12.28
N PHE A 69 -1.29 16.39 11.48
CA PHE A 69 -1.90 15.66 10.36
C PHE A 69 -2.78 14.49 10.79
N PHE A 70 -2.39 13.71 11.81
CA PHE A 70 -3.07 12.46 12.12
C PHE A 70 -4.15 12.59 13.21
N ASP A 71 -3.95 13.45 14.21
CA ASP A 71 -4.89 13.52 15.35
C ASP A 71 -6.15 14.34 14.99
N PRO A 72 -6.05 15.63 14.59
CA PRO A 72 -7.21 16.41 14.15
C PRO A 72 -7.46 16.35 12.64
N GLN A 73 -6.63 15.63 11.87
CA GLN A 73 -6.71 15.62 10.40
C GLN A 73 -6.50 17.00 9.77
N MET A 74 -5.58 17.81 10.33
CA MET A 74 -5.34 19.19 9.89
C MET A 74 -3.91 19.41 9.40
N MET A 75 -3.79 20.10 8.26
CA MET A 75 -2.49 20.60 7.82
C MET A 75 -1.93 21.60 8.85
N PRO A 76 -0.63 21.57 9.18
CA PRO A 76 0.00 22.59 10.00
C PRO A 76 -0.18 23.99 9.42
N ASN A 77 -0.16 25.01 10.28
CA ASN A 77 -0.10 26.40 9.82
C ASN A 77 1.12 26.62 8.91
N ASP A 78 0.94 27.40 7.84
CA ASP A 78 1.98 27.66 6.82
C ASP A 78 2.48 26.39 6.09
N PHE A 79 1.65 25.35 6.00
CA PHE A 79 1.98 24.15 5.22
C PHE A 79 1.96 24.42 3.71
N TYR A 80 3.03 24.00 3.02
CA TYR A 80 3.11 23.97 1.57
C TYR A 80 3.17 22.52 1.08
N GLY A 81 2.39 22.22 0.04
CA GLY A 81 2.46 20.94 -0.64
C GLY A 81 3.83 20.67 -1.27
N GLN A 82 4.05 19.43 -1.68
CA GLN A 82 5.31 19.04 -2.32
C GLN A 82 5.56 19.87 -3.60
N PRO A 83 6.82 20.26 -3.87
CA PRO A 83 7.15 21.15 -4.99
C PRO A 83 6.94 20.52 -6.37
N ALA A 84 6.70 19.21 -6.43
CA ALA A 84 6.39 18.45 -7.63
C ALA A 84 5.38 17.34 -7.32
N PRO A 85 4.66 16.83 -8.34
CA PRO A 85 3.81 15.65 -8.18
C PRO A 85 4.61 14.47 -7.62
N VAL A 86 4.09 13.88 -6.56
CA VAL A 86 4.62 12.62 -6.02
C VAL A 86 4.06 11.47 -6.85
N ASN A 87 4.94 10.63 -7.37
CA ASN A 87 4.60 9.50 -8.24
C ASN A 87 5.40 8.25 -7.86
N PHE A 88 5.20 7.15 -8.60
CA PHE A 88 5.87 5.88 -8.33
C PHE A 88 7.39 5.95 -8.35
N SER A 89 8.01 6.74 -9.25
CA SER A 89 9.47 6.87 -9.27
C SER A 89 10.03 7.56 -8.01
N THR A 90 9.20 8.31 -7.30
CA THR A 90 9.54 8.89 -5.99
C THR A 90 9.31 7.90 -4.85
N ILE A 91 8.24 7.10 -4.92
CA ILE A 91 7.78 6.21 -3.83
C ILE A 91 8.53 4.88 -3.81
N GLU A 92 8.74 4.26 -4.96
CA GLU A 92 9.30 2.92 -5.09
C GLU A 92 10.67 2.76 -4.40
N PRO A 93 11.64 3.69 -4.54
CA PRO A 93 12.92 3.57 -3.85
C PRO A 93 12.79 3.57 -2.32
N LEU A 94 11.87 4.38 -1.79
CA LEU A 94 11.62 4.50 -0.34
C LEU A 94 10.96 3.22 0.19
N VAL A 95 9.95 2.71 -0.52
CA VAL A 95 9.30 1.43 -0.20
C VAL A 95 10.31 0.29 -0.21
N LYS A 96 11.20 0.27 -1.21
CA LYS A 96 12.25 -0.75 -1.36
C LYS A 96 13.25 -0.70 -0.21
N GLU A 97 13.60 0.49 0.29
CA GLU A 97 14.47 0.64 1.46
C GLU A 97 13.84 0.00 2.71
N ILE A 98 12.57 0.30 3.00
CA ILE A 98 11.81 -0.29 4.12
C ILE A 98 11.76 -1.81 3.98
N PHE A 99 11.40 -2.30 2.79
CA PHE A 99 11.27 -3.74 2.54
C PHE A 99 12.60 -4.48 2.65
N ASN A 100 13.70 -3.94 2.12
CA ASN A 100 15.00 -4.60 2.17
C ASN A 100 15.54 -4.74 3.59
N LYS A 101 15.19 -3.80 4.48
CA LYS A 101 15.61 -3.84 5.88
C LYS A 101 14.84 -4.90 6.67
N HIS A 102 13.55 -5.07 6.38
CA HIS A 102 12.71 -6.10 6.98
C HIS A 102 11.84 -6.81 5.92
N PRO A 103 12.42 -7.77 5.17
CA PRO A 103 11.66 -8.51 4.17
C PRO A 103 10.53 -9.28 4.83
N PHE A 104 9.32 -9.17 4.27
CA PHE A 104 8.15 -9.87 4.78
C PHE A 104 7.52 -10.73 3.67
N THR A 105 7.23 -11.99 4.00
CA THR A 105 6.55 -12.91 3.09
C THR A 105 5.05 -12.89 3.37
N PRO A 106 4.18 -12.76 2.36
CA PRO A 106 2.74 -12.78 2.53
C PRO A 106 2.23 -14.00 3.32
N GLY A 107 1.23 -13.78 4.18
CA GLY A 107 0.65 -14.85 4.98
C GLY A 107 -0.55 -14.43 5.82
N VAL A 108 -1.12 -15.42 6.50
CA VAL A 108 -2.31 -15.28 7.36
C VAL A 108 -2.11 -16.01 8.67
N ASN A 109 -2.65 -15.47 9.76
CA ASN A 109 -2.75 -16.20 11.01
C ASN A 109 -3.93 -17.17 10.98
N LYS A 110 -3.70 -18.42 11.39
CA LYS A 110 -4.73 -19.44 11.65
C LYS A 110 -4.84 -19.69 13.15
N GLY A 111 -5.33 -18.68 13.87
CA GLY A 111 -5.30 -18.65 15.33
C GLY A 111 -4.07 -17.93 15.88
N THR A 112 -3.96 -17.87 17.20
CA THR A 112 -2.87 -17.16 17.89
C THR A 112 -1.54 -17.86 17.62
N ASN A 113 -0.50 -17.09 17.28
CA ASN A 113 0.87 -17.57 17.06
C ASN A 113 1.00 -18.64 15.96
N ASN A 114 0.11 -18.65 14.97
CA ASN A 114 0.10 -19.63 13.88
C ASN A 114 0.09 -18.93 12.51
N PHE A 115 1.20 -18.27 12.17
CA PHE A 115 1.34 -17.58 10.89
C PHE A 115 1.66 -18.58 9.78
N VAL A 116 0.76 -18.67 8.81
CA VAL A 116 0.86 -19.57 7.66
C VAL A 116 1.20 -18.75 6.42
N LEU A 117 2.32 -19.10 5.78
CA LEU A 117 2.77 -18.48 4.54
C LEU A 117 1.78 -18.76 3.40
N MET A 118 1.59 -17.76 2.55
CA MET A 118 0.74 -17.84 1.36
C MET A 118 1.61 -17.65 0.10
N PRO A 119 2.38 -18.68 -0.32
CA PRO A 119 3.40 -18.54 -1.36
C PRO A 119 2.85 -18.20 -2.75
N ASN A 120 1.57 -18.46 -3.00
CA ASN A 120 0.90 -18.09 -4.25
C ASN A 120 0.38 -16.65 -4.27
N THR A 121 0.59 -15.89 -3.18
CA THR A 121 0.24 -14.47 -3.14
C THR A 121 1.30 -13.67 -3.88
N PRO A 122 0.91 -12.74 -4.77
CA PRO A 122 1.84 -11.82 -5.40
C PRO A 122 2.74 -11.10 -4.39
N ALA A 123 4.01 -10.96 -4.73
CA ALA A 123 4.98 -10.22 -3.92
C ALA A 123 4.76 -8.70 -4.05
N LEU A 124 5.35 -7.92 -3.14
CA LEU A 124 5.23 -6.45 -3.10
C LEU A 124 5.53 -5.77 -4.45
N GLY A 125 6.55 -6.24 -5.18
CA GLY A 125 6.95 -5.69 -6.48
C GLY A 125 6.24 -6.30 -7.69
N ASP A 126 5.37 -7.29 -7.50
CA ASP A 126 4.63 -7.94 -8.58
C ASP A 126 3.30 -7.21 -8.83
N PHE A 127 3.39 -6.00 -9.39
CA PHE A 127 2.22 -5.16 -9.65
C PHE A 127 1.21 -5.82 -10.60
N CYS A 128 1.68 -6.60 -11.57
CA CYS A 128 0.82 -7.38 -12.46
C CYS A 128 0.05 -8.45 -11.69
N GLY A 129 0.76 -9.28 -10.92
CA GLY A 129 0.13 -10.31 -10.10
C GLY A 129 -0.85 -9.70 -9.09
N ILE A 130 -0.53 -8.57 -8.47
CA ILE A 130 -1.43 -7.85 -7.56
C ILE A 130 -2.70 -7.38 -8.29
N TYR A 131 -2.56 -6.81 -9.49
CA TYR A 131 -3.71 -6.42 -10.32
C TYR A 131 -4.58 -7.64 -10.67
N GLU A 132 -3.97 -8.72 -11.14
CA GLU A 132 -4.67 -9.95 -11.49
C GLU A 132 -5.40 -10.54 -10.28
N ASP A 133 -4.76 -10.56 -9.10
CA ASP A 133 -5.35 -11.00 -7.84
C ASP A 133 -6.55 -10.12 -7.43
N ILE A 134 -6.47 -8.80 -7.64
CA ILE A 134 -7.61 -7.90 -7.41
C ILE A 134 -8.78 -8.26 -8.35
N VAL A 135 -8.53 -8.35 -9.65
CA VAL A 135 -9.59 -8.52 -10.66
C VAL A 135 -10.16 -9.94 -10.67
N ALA A 136 -9.34 -10.97 -10.47
CA ALA A 136 -9.76 -12.37 -10.57
C ALA A 136 -10.23 -12.96 -9.24
N ARG A 137 -9.80 -12.43 -8.09
CA ARG A 137 -10.17 -12.95 -6.77
C ARG A 137 -10.95 -11.95 -5.92
N ILE A 138 -10.43 -10.74 -5.73
CA ILE A 138 -11.02 -9.78 -4.77
C ILE A 138 -12.34 -9.19 -5.25
N ILE A 139 -12.41 -8.73 -6.50
CA ILE A 139 -13.64 -8.15 -7.06
C ILE A 139 -14.76 -9.21 -7.17
N PRO A 140 -14.52 -10.43 -7.69
CA PRO A 140 -15.58 -11.44 -7.81
C PRO A 140 -16.11 -11.92 -6.45
N ILE A 141 -15.29 -11.96 -5.40
CA ILE A 141 -15.77 -12.31 -4.05
C ILE A 141 -16.75 -11.25 -3.52
N GLN A 142 -16.52 -9.97 -3.82
CA GLN A 142 -17.40 -8.88 -3.38
C GLN A 142 -18.66 -8.74 -4.25
N TYR A 143 -18.53 -9.04 -5.54
CA TYR A 143 -19.59 -8.93 -6.52
C TYR A 143 -19.74 -10.25 -7.28
N PRO A 144 -20.29 -11.31 -6.64
CA PRO A 144 -20.30 -12.64 -7.23
C PRO A 144 -21.25 -12.76 -8.44
N ASN A 145 -22.31 -11.96 -8.49
CA ASN A 145 -23.30 -11.98 -9.58
C ASN A 145 -23.78 -10.54 -9.89
N PRO A 146 -22.93 -9.66 -10.45
CA PRO A 146 -23.33 -8.31 -10.75
C PRO A 146 -24.28 -8.29 -11.95
N THR A 147 -25.38 -7.57 -11.85
CA THR A 147 -26.37 -7.42 -12.92
C THR A 147 -26.29 -6.05 -13.57
N ASP A 148 -26.69 -5.98 -14.84
CA ASP A 148 -26.97 -4.76 -15.61
C ASP A 148 -26.03 -3.58 -15.30
N ALA A 149 -26.56 -2.54 -14.65
CA ALA A 149 -25.83 -1.31 -14.33
C ALA A 149 -24.59 -1.55 -13.45
N LEU A 150 -24.67 -2.47 -12.49
CA LEU A 150 -23.53 -2.78 -11.61
C LEU A 150 -22.41 -3.47 -12.39
N ARG A 151 -22.74 -4.41 -13.28
CA ARG A 151 -21.73 -5.06 -14.13
C ARG A 151 -21.04 -4.04 -15.04
N THR A 152 -21.81 -3.15 -15.66
CA THR A 152 -21.26 -2.07 -16.50
C THR A 152 -20.33 -1.17 -15.68
N ALA A 153 -20.76 -0.75 -14.48
CA ALA A 153 -19.94 0.10 -13.62
C ALA A 153 -18.65 -0.60 -13.17
N ILE A 154 -18.70 -1.89 -12.81
CA ILE A 154 -17.51 -2.66 -12.43
C ILE A 154 -16.52 -2.71 -13.58
N ASN A 155 -16.97 -3.05 -14.79
CA ASN A 155 -16.09 -3.14 -15.96
C ASN A 155 -15.43 -1.79 -16.27
N THR A 156 -16.20 -0.70 -16.27
CA THR A 156 -15.63 0.65 -16.50
C THR A 156 -14.59 1.02 -15.45
N ASN A 157 -14.82 0.70 -14.17
CA ASN A 157 -13.86 1.03 -13.11
C ASN A 157 -12.63 0.11 -13.12
N GLN A 158 -12.76 -1.12 -13.61
CA GLN A 158 -11.61 -2.00 -13.86
C GLN A 158 -10.73 -1.47 -14.99
N ASP A 159 -11.28 -0.84 -16.02
CA ASP A 159 -10.51 -0.18 -17.07
C ASP A 159 -9.68 0.99 -16.49
N PHE A 160 -10.28 1.83 -15.64
CA PHE A 160 -9.54 2.90 -14.95
C PHE A 160 -8.43 2.37 -14.04
N LEU A 161 -8.69 1.27 -13.33
CA LEU A 161 -7.68 0.61 -12.51
C LEU A 161 -6.53 0.07 -13.38
N PHE A 162 -6.84 -0.56 -14.52
CA PHE A 162 -5.85 -1.07 -15.46
C PHE A 162 -4.98 0.04 -16.02
N GLU A 163 -5.57 1.18 -16.41
CA GLU A 163 -4.83 2.34 -16.90
C GLU A 163 -3.84 2.86 -15.85
N ALA A 164 -4.25 2.95 -14.58
CA ALA A 164 -3.39 3.39 -13.49
C ALA A 164 -2.19 2.43 -13.25
N VAL A 165 -2.39 1.13 -13.42
CA VAL A 165 -1.33 0.13 -13.29
C VAL A 165 -0.41 0.16 -14.52
N MET A 166 -0.96 0.21 -15.73
CA MET A 166 -0.21 0.17 -16.99
C MET A 166 0.61 1.42 -17.28
N LEU A 167 0.21 2.60 -16.78
CA LEU A 167 1.05 3.79 -16.82
C LEU A 167 2.38 3.61 -16.07
N ASN A 168 2.46 2.58 -15.20
CA ASN A 168 3.64 2.27 -14.39
C ASN A 168 4.32 0.95 -14.78
N ILE A 169 3.82 0.22 -15.79
CA ILE A 169 4.39 -1.05 -16.24
C ILE A 169 4.62 -0.98 -17.76
N THR A 170 5.88 -0.97 -18.18
CA THR A 170 6.27 -0.80 -19.60
C THR A 170 5.93 -2.00 -20.50
N VAL A 171 5.36 -3.09 -19.96
CA VAL A 171 5.12 -4.34 -20.68
C VAL A 171 3.79 -4.93 -20.20
N LEU A 172 2.76 -4.96 -21.06
CA LEU A 172 1.60 -5.90 -21.06
C LEU A 172 0.37 -5.35 -21.81
N ARG A 173 0.56 -4.62 -22.92
CA ARG A 173 -0.58 -4.09 -23.69
C ARG A 173 -1.40 -5.16 -24.44
N SER A 174 -0.93 -6.41 -24.58
CA SER A 174 -1.52 -7.35 -25.54
C SER A 174 -2.21 -8.60 -24.96
N SER A 175 -1.81 -9.12 -23.80
CA SER A 175 -2.27 -10.44 -23.34
C SER A 175 -3.50 -10.39 -22.43
N LEU A 176 -3.68 -9.33 -21.63
CA LEU A 176 -4.71 -9.25 -20.60
C LEU A 176 -6.09 -8.80 -21.13
N MET A 177 -6.09 -7.89 -22.12
CA MET A 177 -7.32 -7.43 -22.79
C MET A 177 -8.08 -8.56 -23.51
N ALA A 178 -7.41 -9.66 -23.85
CA ALA A 178 -8.04 -10.81 -24.50
C ALA A 178 -8.84 -11.70 -23.53
N TRP A 179 -8.56 -11.65 -22.23
CA TRP A 179 -9.25 -12.46 -21.22
C TRP A 179 -10.48 -11.74 -20.65
N ILE A 180 -10.37 -10.45 -20.35
CA ILE A 180 -11.48 -9.63 -19.83
C ILE A 180 -12.66 -9.54 -20.81
N LYS A 181 -12.41 -9.58 -22.13
CA LYS A 181 -13.48 -9.60 -23.14
C LYS A 181 -14.24 -10.95 -23.25
N ARG A 182 -13.84 -11.99 -22.50
CA ARG A 182 -14.44 -13.33 -22.56
C ARG A 182 -15.28 -13.69 -21.32
N THR A 183 -15.35 -12.84 -20.31
CA THR A 183 -16.19 -12.99 -19.11
C THR A 183 -17.22 -11.87 -19.04
#